data_AF-T0Z453-F1
#
_entry.id   AF-T0Z453-F1
#
_cell.length_a   1.000
_cell.length_b   1.000
_cell.length_c   1.000
_cell.angle_alpha   90.00
_cell.angle_beta   90.00
_cell.angle_gamma   90.00
#
_symmetry.space_group_name_H-M   'P 1'
#
loop_
_entity.id
_entity.type
_entity.pdbx_description
1 polymer ?
#
loop_
_entity_poly.entity_id
_entity_poly.type
_entity_poly.pdbx_seq_one_letter_code
_entity_poly.pdbx_strand_id
1 'polypeptide(L)' 'ASMSVYGSTVGLIGNERQLDHATRAVELLLRGSEHATVFHMLSRLRREEALEEALAPPPLPGDDPG' A
#
# COMPACT_ATOMS: atom_id res chain seq x y z
N ALA A 1 -5.26 4.39 0.44
CA ALA A 1 -5.30 4.15 1.89
C ALA A 1 -5.41 5.46 2.66
N SER A 2 -6.26 5.45 3.68
CA SER A 2 -6.37 6.48 4.71
C SER A 2 -5.74 5.95 6.00
N MET A 3 -5.11 6.83 6.77
CA MET A 3 -4.43 6.49 8.02
C MET A 3 -4.82 7.48 9.12
N SER A 4 -4.99 6.98 10.33
CA SER A 4 -5.15 7.78 11.54
C SER A 4 -4.27 7.22 12.66
N VAL A 5 -3.86 8.08 13.59
CA VAL A 5 -3.08 7.69 14.77
C VAL A 5 -3.83 8.17 16.01
N TYR A 6 -4.10 7.26 16.94
CA TYR A 6 -4.78 7.52 18.20
C TYR A 6 -3.98 6.92 19.36
N GLY A 7 -3.24 7.77 20.08
CA GLY A 7 -2.36 7.34 21.16
C GLY A 7 -1.31 6.34 20.64
N SER A 8 -1.42 5.08 21.07
CA SER A 8 -0.58 3.96 20.64
C SER A 8 -1.17 3.12 19.50
N THR A 9 -2.35 3.48 18.98
CA THR A 9 -3.07 2.73 17.95
C THR A 9 -2.96 3.45 16.60
N VAL A 10 -2.66 2.69 15.54
CA VAL A 10 -2.69 3.19 14.15
C VAL A 10 -3.85 2.54 13.43
N GLY A 11 -4.77 3.36 12.91
CA GLY A 11 -5.89 2.90 12.06
C GLY A 11 -5.51 3.01 10.59
N LEU A 12 -5.71 1.93 9.83
CA LEU A 12 -5.46 1.88 8.39
C LEU A 12 -6.72 1.43 7.67
N ILE A 13 -7.10 2.14 6.60
CA ILE A 13 -8.27 1.80 5.77
C ILE A 13 -7.85 1.85 4.30
N GLY A 14 -8.05 0.77 3.57
CA GLY A 14 -7.70 0.64 2.17
C GLY A 14 -8.07 -0.73 1.62
N ASN A 15 -7.76 -0.97 0.35
CA ASN A 15 -7.82 -2.32 -0.20
C ASN A 15 -6.68 -3.20 0.35
N GLU A 16 -6.74 -4.51 0.11
CA GLU A 16 -5.82 -5.50 0.68
C GLU A 16 -4.33 -5.16 0.44
N ARG A 17 -3.94 -4.88 -0.82
CA ARG A 17 -2.55 -4.53 -1.14
C ARG A 17 -2.11 -3.23 -0.47
N GLN A 18 -2.99 -2.23 -0.44
CA GLN A 18 -2.69 -0.96 0.23
C GLN A 18 -2.50 -1.13 1.73
N LEU A 19 -3.28 -2.02 2.37
CA LEU A 19 -3.15 -2.34 3.79
C LEU A 19 -1.83 -3.05 4.09
N ASP A 20 -1.40 -3.99 3.25
CA ASP A 20 -0.10 -4.66 3.38
C ASP A 20 1.06 -3.67 3.32
N HIS A 21 1.07 -2.79 2.32
CA HIS A 21 2.13 -1.78 2.16
C HIS A 21 2.17 -0.80 3.34
N ALA A 22 0.99 -0.34 3.78
CA ALA A 22 0.88 0.60 4.89
C ALA A 22 1.32 -0.04 6.21
N THR A 23 0.91 -1.29 6.47
CA THR A 23 1.31 -2.05 7.67
C THR A 23 2.82 -2.21 7.73
N ARG A 24 3.44 -2.64 6.63
CA ARG A 24 4.89 -2.79 6.55
C ARG A 24 5.64 -1.46 6.76
N ALA A 25 5.12 -0.37 6.19
CA ALA A 25 5.69 0.96 6.39
C ALA A 25 5.65 1.39 7.86
N VAL A 26 4.51 1.20 8.53
CA VAL A 26 4.34 1.50 9.96
C VAL A 26 5.30 0.66 10.80
N GLU A 27 5.42 -0.64 10.54
CA GLU A 27 6.37 -1.51 11.26
C GLU A 27 7.83 -1.06 11.12
N LEU A 28 8.24 -0.66 9.91
CA LEU A 28 9.60 -0.17 9.68
C LEU A 28 9.88 1.12 10.46
N LEU A 29 8.93 2.04 10.47
CA LEU A 29 9.04 3.27 11.25
C LEU A 29 9.10 2.98 12.76
N LEU A 30 8.25 2.07 13.27
CA LEU A 30 8.28 1.67 14.68
C LEU A 30 9.59 0.98 15.08
N ARG A 31 10.26 0.32 14.14
CA ARG A 31 11.61 -0.27 14.34
C ARG A 31 12.75 0.74 14.22
N GLY A 32 12.45 2.02 14.00
CA GLY A 32 13.44 3.10 13.89
C GLY A 32 14.09 3.23 12.50
N SER A 33 13.45 2.69 11.46
CA SER A 33 13.94 2.88 10.09
C SER A 33 13.85 4.34 9.65
N GLU A 34 14.83 4.79 8.86
CA GLU A 34 14.80 6.11 8.25
C GLU A 34 13.57 6.30 7.35
N HIS A 35 12.96 7.49 7.43
CA HIS A 35 11.82 7.85 6.59
C HIS A 35 12.16 7.71 5.10
N ALA A 36 13.38 8.07 4.71
CA ALA A 36 13.86 7.91 3.33
C ALA A 36 13.79 6.45 2.87
N THR A 37 14.23 5.50 3.71
CA THR A 37 14.16 4.06 3.41
C THR A 37 12.71 3.61 3.21
N VAL A 38 11.79 4.06 4.08
CA VAL A 38 10.37 3.73 3.99
C VAL A 38 9.74 4.31 2.72
N PHE A 39 10.04 5.57 2.37
CA PHE A 39 9.55 6.20 1.15
C PHE A 39 10.10 5.55 -0.12
N HIS A 40 11.37 5.16 -0.13
CA HIS A 40 11.96 4.44 -1.26
C HIS A 40 11.28 3.08 -1.46
N MET A 41 11.02 2.35 -0.36
CA MET A 41 10.28 1.09 -0.39
C MET A 41 8.87 1.27 -0.96
N LEU A 42 8.09 2.23 -0.43
CA LEU A 42 6.73 2.52 -0.89
C LEU A 42 6.69 2.97 -2.36
N SER A 43 7.66 3.79 -2.78
CA SER A 43 7.76 4.26 -4.16
C SER A 43 8.06 3.11 -5.12
N ARG A 44 8.87 2.13 -4.70
CA ARG A 44 9.16 0.94 -5.49
C ARG A 44 7.91 0.07 -5.66
N LEU A 45 7.21 -0.22 -4.57
CA LEU A 45 5.98 -1.03 -4.58
C LEU A 45 4.89 -0.41 -5.46
N ARG A 46 4.69 0.92 -5.39
CA ARG A 46 3.74 1.60 -6.28
C ARG A 46 4.09 1.48 -7.77
N ARG A 47 5.38 1.45 -8.12
CA ARG A 47 5.82 1.24 -9.51
C ARG A 47 5.59 -0.20 -9.94
N GLU A 48 5.88 -1.16 -9.06
CA GLU A 48 5.63 -2.58 -9.31
C GLU A 48 4.13 -2.83 -9.55
N GLU A 49 3.25 -2.25 -8.72
CA GLU A 49 1.79 -2.34 -8.91
C GLU A 49 1.33 -1.71 -10.22
N ALA A 50 1.79 -0.49 -10.52
CA ALA A 50 1.40 0.19 -11.76
C ALA A 50 1.86 -0.58 -13.01
N LEU A 51 3.03 -1.22 -12.94
CA LEU A 51 3.53 -2.09 -14.02
C LEU A 51 2.66 -3.33 -14.15
N GLU A 52 2.34 -4.01 -13.05
CA GLU A 52 1.49 -5.20 -13.04
C GLU A 52 0.10 -4.90 -13.60
N GLU A 53 -0.50 -3.77 -13.21
CA GLU A 53 -1.80 -3.35 -13.72
C GLU A 53 -1.75 -2.98 -15.21
N ALA A 54 -0.66 -2.37 -15.70
CA ALA A 54 -0.48 -2.11 -17.13
C ALA A 54 -0.25 -3.39 -17.97
N LEU A 55 0.28 -4.44 -17.34
CA LEU A 55 0.51 -5.76 -17.96
C LEU A 55 -0.71 -6.69 -17.84
N ALA A 56 -1.66 -6.38 -16.96
CA ALA A 56 -2.86 -7.18 -16.79
C ALA A 56 -3.70 -7.14 -18.09
N PRO A 57 -4.24 -8.29 -18.54
CA PRO A 57 -5.20 -8.30 -19.64
C PRO A 57 -6.38 -7.40 -19.25
N PRO A 58 -6.99 -6.67 -20.21
CA PRO A 58 -8.16 -5.85 -19.91
C PRO A 58 -9.23 -6.72 -19.25
N PRO A 59 -9.97 -6.19 -18.27
CA PRO A 59 -11.02 -6.94 -17.59
C PRO A 59 -11.97 -7.51 -18.65
N LEU A 60 -12.32 -8.79 -18.49
CA LEU A 60 -13.21 -9.42 -19.46
C LEU A 60 -14.58 -8.74 -19.39
N PRO A 61 -15.26 -8.55 -20.53
CA PRO A 61 -16.60 -7.98 -20.53
C PRO A 61 -17.52 -8.86 -19.66
N GLY A 62 -18.00 -8.32 -18.54
CA GLY A 62 -18.81 -9.03 -17.55
C GLY A 62 -18.31 -8.98 -16.11
N ASP A 63 -17.04 -8.57 -15.87
CA ASP A 63 -16.47 -8.38 -14.53
C ASP A 63 -16.82 -7.02 -13.89
N ASP A 64 -17.99 -6.46 -14.21
CA ASP A 64 -18.51 -5.26 -13.52
C ASP A 64 -18.99 -5.67 -12.12
N PRO A 65 -18.39 -5.15 -11.02
CA PRO A 65 -19.00 -5.23 -9.72
C PRO A 65 -20.12 -4.18 -9.69
N GLY A 66 -21.33 -4.61 -10.08
CA GLY A 66 -22.54 -3.77 -10.02
C GLY A 66 -22.78 -3.15 -8.65
#